data_AF-A0A1Y4WLG4-F1
#
_entry.id   AF-A0A1Y4WLG4-F1
#
_cell.length_a   1.000
_cell.length_b   1.000
_cell.length_c   1.000
_cell.angle_alpha   90.00
_cell.angle_beta   90.00
_cell.angle_gamma   90.00
#
_symmetry.space_group_name_H-M   'P 1'
#
loop_
_entity.id
_entity.type
_entity.pdbx_description
1 polymer ?
#
loop_
_entity_poly.entity_id
_entity_poly.type
_entity_poly.pdbx_seq_one_letter_code
_entity_poly.pdbx_strand_id
1 'polypeptide(L)'
;MSRISKAALLAFAVATLAGSCLHFVYALFPNGLTAVLAPVNESIWEHLKILVWPCVLGAVPLLRREPDGLGARAFSLLLAAGLMLAAGWLYHGVLDGRALLFDVVLYVLCMGVCFLLPAFLRGSFWREKARLWCGLVLALMVLMVVFTWLPPDAALFHELPKTD
;
A
#
# COMPACT_ATOMS: atom_id res chain seq x y z
N MET A 1 8.05 -18.91 -21.04
CA MET A 1 8.43 -18.76 -19.61
C MET A 1 7.48 -17.78 -18.94
N SER A 2 6.96 -18.09 -17.75
CA SER A 2 6.11 -17.16 -16.98
C SER A 2 6.83 -15.83 -16.78
N ARG A 3 6.13 -14.72 -17.03
CA ARG A 3 6.66 -13.37 -16.74
C ARG A 3 6.76 -13.10 -15.24
N ILE A 4 5.93 -13.78 -14.44
CA ILE A 4 5.88 -13.65 -12.99
C ILE A 4 6.77 -14.72 -12.35
N SER A 5 7.68 -14.29 -11.47
CA SER A 5 8.60 -15.19 -10.76
C SER A 5 7.94 -15.81 -9.53
N LYS A 6 8.39 -17.02 -9.14
CA LYS A 6 7.96 -17.66 -7.88
C LYS A 6 8.25 -16.78 -6.65
N ALA A 7 9.36 -16.04 -6.69
CA ALA A 7 9.72 -15.10 -5.62
C ALA A 7 8.72 -13.95 -5.51
N ALA A 8 8.23 -13.41 -6.64
CA ALA A 8 7.20 -12.37 -6.63
C ALA A 8 5.87 -12.88 -6.07
N LEU A 9 5.45 -14.11 -6.44
CA LEU A 9 4.25 -14.74 -5.89
C LEU A 9 4.35 -14.98 -4.38
N LEU A 10 5.52 -15.46 -3.91
CA LEU A 10 5.76 -15.65 -2.49
C LEU A 10 5.75 -14.33 -1.73
N ALA A 11 6.42 -13.30 -2.27
CA ALA A 11 6.43 -11.97 -1.66
C ALA A 11 5.03 -11.36 -1.61
N PHE A 12 4.23 -11.51 -2.68
CA PHE A 12 2.82 -11.12 -2.71
C PHE A 12 2.03 -11.78 -1.57
N ALA A 13 2.09 -13.12 -1.45
CA ALA A 13 1.36 -13.84 -0.42
C ALA A 13 1.79 -13.44 1.00
N VAL A 14 3.10 -13.43 1.26
CA VAL A 14 3.65 -13.10 2.59
C VAL A 14 3.34 -11.66 2.97
N ALA A 15 3.53 -10.70 2.05
CA ALA A 15 3.28 -9.30 2.34
C ALA A 15 1.78 -9.02 2.55
N THR A 16 0.89 -9.70 1.81
CA THR A 16 -0.57 -9.57 1.98
C THR A 16 -0.98 -10.02 3.38
N LEU A 17 -0.51 -11.19 3.82
CA LEU A 17 -0.76 -11.67 5.18
C LEU A 17 -0.14 -10.74 6.23
N ALA A 18 1.08 -10.27 6.01
CA ALA A 18 1.74 -9.34 6.92
C ALA A 18 0.99 -8.02 7.08
N GLY A 19 0.45 -7.45 5.99
CA GLY A 19 -0.35 -6.24 6.06
C GLY A 19 -1.70 -6.46 6.73
N SER A 20 -2.37 -7.60 6.50
CA SER A 20 -3.56 -7.98 7.27
C SER A 20 -3.28 -8.08 8.77
N CYS A 21 -2.15 -8.67 9.17
CA CYS A 21 -1.73 -8.68 10.58
C CYS A 21 -1.42 -7.27 11.10
N LEU A 22 -0.76 -6.44 10.27
CA LEU A 22 -0.38 -5.08 10.61
C LEU A 22 -1.58 -4.19 10.92
N HIS A 23 -2.74 -4.43 10.29
CA HIS A 23 -4.00 -3.73 10.57
C HIS A 23 -4.32 -3.72 12.08
N PHE A 24 -4.11 -4.85 12.77
CA PHE A 24 -4.46 -5.00 14.18
C PHE A 24 -3.38 -4.52 15.17
N VAL A 25 -2.16 -4.21 14.71
CA VAL A 25 -1.01 -3.98 15.59
C VAL A 25 -1.21 -2.76 16.51
N TYR A 26 -1.75 -1.66 15.99
CA TYR A 26 -1.99 -0.46 16.82
C TYR A 26 -3.04 -0.72 17.90
N ALA A 27 -4.13 -1.40 17.54
CA ALA A 27 -5.20 -1.75 18.48
C ALA A 27 -4.69 -2.63 19.65
N LEU A 28 -3.73 -3.52 19.37
CA LEU A 28 -3.15 -4.41 20.38
C LEU A 28 -2.09 -3.72 21.26
N PHE A 29 -1.31 -2.80 20.69
CA PHE A 29 -0.16 -2.20 21.38
C PHE A 29 -0.08 -0.68 21.16
N PRO A 30 -1.06 0.12 21.60
CA PRO A 30 -1.16 1.53 21.22
C PRO A 30 0.02 2.35 21.77
N ASN A 31 0.90 2.80 20.88
CA ASN A 31 2.00 3.71 21.15
C ASN A 31 2.44 4.46 19.88
N GLY A 32 3.41 5.38 20.00
CA GLY A 32 3.89 6.21 18.89
C GLY A 32 4.53 5.41 17.74
N LEU A 33 5.25 4.32 18.03
CA LEU A 33 5.85 3.47 16.99
C LEU A 33 4.78 2.71 16.22
N THR A 34 3.83 2.10 16.93
CA THR A 34 2.72 1.39 16.28
C THR A 34 1.79 2.32 15.53
N ALA A 35 1.66 3.58 15.96
CA ALA A 35 0.90 4.60 15.24
C ALA A 35 1.51 4.91 13.87
N VAL A 36 2.84 4.88 13.74
CA VAL A 36 3.53 5.03 12.45
C VAL A 36 3.28 3.84 11.54
N LEU A 37 3.31 2.64 12.11
CA LEU A 37 3.36 1.40 11.35
C LEU A 37 1.97 0.86 10.99
N ALA A 38 0.96 1.08 11.82
CA ALA A 38 -0.37 0.49 11.67
C ALA A 38 -1.46 1.58 11.65
N PRO A 39 -2.62 1.29 11.06
CA PRO A 39 -3.77 2.18 11.08
C PRO A 39 -4.16 2.53 12.52
N VAL A 40 -4.31 3.83 12.83
CA VAL A 40 -4.79 4.29 14.15
C VAL A 40 -6.30 4.49 14.20
N ASN A 41 -6.93 4.51 13.04
CA ASN A 41 -8.38 4.57 12.84
C ASN A 41 -8.73 3.88 11.50
N GLU A 42 -10.03 3.81 11.19
CA GLU A 42 -10.55 3.12 9.99
C GLU A 42 -10.64 4.04 8.75
N SER A 43 -9.96 5.19 8.74
CA SER A 43 -9.95 6.06 7.55
C SER A 43 -9.26 5.40 6.36
N ILE A 44 -9.66 5.78 5.14
CA ILE A 44 -9.07 5.25 3.91
C ILE A 44 -7.57 5.58 3.83
N TRP A 45 -7.18 6.75 4.34
CA TRP A 45 -5.77 7.17 4.40
C TRP A 45 -4.93 6.27 5.30
N GLU A 46 -5.40 5.98 6.51
CA GLU A 46 -4.67 5.16 7.48
C GLU A 46 -4.46 3.72 6.98
N HIS A 47 -5.38 3.19 6.19
CA HIS A 47 -5.24 1.91 5.51
C HIS A 47 -4.05 1.85 4.55
N LEU A 48 -3.48 2.98 4.09
CA LEU A 48 -2.27 2.93 3.25
C LEU A 48 -1.09 2.25 3.96
N LYS A 49 -1.07 2.24 5.29
CA LYS A 49 -0.02 1.59 6.09
C LYS A 49 0.05 0.09 5.83
N ILE A 50 -1.09 -0.58 5.72
CA ILE A 50 -1.16 -2.03 5.48
C ILE A 50 -0.79 -2.41 4.04
N LEU A 51 -0.71 -1.44 3.13
CA LEU A 51 -0.23 -1.60 1.76
C LEU A 51 1.26 -1.21 1.64
N VAL A 52 1.60 0.01 2.04
CA VAL A 52 2.92 0.61 1.79
C VAL A 52 4.03 -0.08 2.55
N TRP A 53 3.87 -0.32 3.86
CA TRP A 53 4.94 -0.94 4.65
C TRP A 53 5.27 -2.37 4.18
N PRO A 54 4.28 -3.28 4.01
CA PRO A 54 4.56 -4.63 3.51
C PRO A 54 5.12 -4.64 2.08
N CYS A 55 4.68 -3.72 1.21
CA CYS A 55 5.21 -3.64 -0.15
C CYS A 55 6.66 -3.16 -0.20
N VAL A 56 7.03 -2.14 0.58
CA VAL A 56 8.42 -1.66 0.68
C VAL A 56 9.32 -2.76 1.22
N LEU A 57 8.92 -3.41 2.33
CA LEU A 57 9.70 -4.50 2.94
C LEU A 57 9.79 -5.74 2.02
N GLY A 58 8.66 -6.12 1.41
CA GLY A 58 8.59 -7.26 0.49
C GLY A 58 9.36 -7.04 -0.83
N ALA A 59 9.58 -5.78 -1.24
CA ALA A 59 10.38 -5.46 -2.42
C ALA A 59 11.89 -5.69 -2.20
N VAL A 60 12.40 -5.57 -0.97
CA VAL A 60 13.83 -5.73 -0.64
C VAL A 60 14.44 -7.03 -1.19
N PRO A 61 13.91 -8.23 -0.87
CA PRO A 61 14.48 -9.48 -1.40
C PRO A 61 14.36 -9.61 -2.92
N LEU A 62 13.34 -8.97 -3.53
CA LEU A 62 13.14 -8.99 -4.97
C LEU A 62 14.17 -8.09 -5.69
N LEU A 63 14.46 -6.93 -5.12
CA LEU A 63 15.46 -5.99 -5.63
C LEU A 63 16.89 -6.53 -5.51
N ARG A 64 17.18 -7.40 -4.54
CA ARG A 64 18.46 -8.11 -4.49
C ARG A 64 18.67 -9.04 -5.70
N ARG A 65 17.59 -9.55 -6.29
CA ARG A 65 17.64 -10.44 -7.47
C ARG A 65 17.56 -9.67 -8.78
N GLU A 66 16.80 -8.57 -8.79
CA GLU A 66 16.59 -7.71 -9.95
C GLU A 66 16.69 -6.22 -9.54
N PRO A 67 17.91 -5.69 -9.33
CA PRO A 67 18.12 -4.32 -8.86
C PRO A 67 17.49 -3.26 -9.77
N ASP A 68 17.48 -3.58 -11.06
CA ASP A 68 16.96 -2.75 -12.13
C ASP A 68 15.45 -2.52 -12.07
N GLY A 69 14.73 -3.32 -11.30
CA GLY A 69 13.28 -3.24 -11.13
C GLY A 69 12.80 -2.15 -10.16
N LEU A 70 13.71 -1.37 -9.55
CA LEU A 70 13.37 -0.39 -8.51
C LEU A 70 12.30 0.62 -8.94
N GLY A 71 12.48 1.27 -10.09
CA GLY A 71 11.51 2.27 -10.55
C GLY A 71 10.15 1.68 -10.89
N ALA A 72 10.11 0.50 -11.52
CA ALA A 72 8.87 -0.20 -11.83
C ALA A 72 8.09 -0.59 -10.56
N ARG A 73 8.81 -1.04 -9.51
CA ARG A 73 8.22 -1.38 -8.21
C ARG A 73 7.71 -0.14 -7.47
N ALA A 74 8.49 0.93 -7.44
CA ALA A 74 8.09 2.20 -6.83
C ALA A 74 6.83 2.78 -7.52
N PHE A 75 6.79 2.77 -8.86
CA PHE A 75 5.61 3.16 -9.62
C PHE A 75 4.40 2.27 -9.30
N SER A 76 4.58 0.95 -9.27
CA SER A 76 3.48 0.01 -9.00
C SER A 76 2.89 0.22 -7.61
N LEU A 77 3.73 0.55 -6.61
CA LEU A 77 3.28 0.92 -5.27
C LEU A 77 2.47 2.22 -5.27
N LEU A 78 2.93 3.27 -5.95
CA LEU A 78 2.20 4.53 -6.06
C LEU A 78 0.86 4.35 -6.78
N LEU A 79 0.84 3.54 -7.84
CA LEU A 79 -0.39 3.19 -8.54
C LEU A 79 -1.36 2.45 -7.63
N ALA A 80 -0.89 1.43 -6.89
CA ALA A 80 -1.72 0.69 -5.95
C ALA A 80 -2.27 1.57 -4.82
N ALA A 81 -1.45 2.48 -4.28
CA ALA A 81 -1.86 3.46 -3.28
C ALA A 81 -2.95 4.40 -3.83
N GLY A 82 -2.75 4.93 -5.04
CA GLY A 82 -3.74 5.77 -5.72
C GLY A 82 -5.05 5.02 -6.00
N LEU A 83 -4.97 3.77 -6.44
CA LEU A 83 -6.14 2.91 -6.65
C LEU A 83 -6.90 2.66 -5.35
N MET A 84 -6.19 2.40 -4.24
CA MET A 84 -6.82 2.16 -2.95
C MET A 84 -7.54 3.42 -2.44
N LEU A 85 -6.89 4.58 -2.53
CA LEU A 85 -7.50 5.87 -2.16
C LEU A 85 -8.72 6.19 -3.03
N ALA A 86 -8.59 6.07 -4.35
CA ALA A 86 -9.65 6.43 -5.29
C ALA A 86 -10.86 5.49 -5.20
N ALA A 87 -10.61 4.17 -5.17
CA ALA A 87 -11.68 3.17 -5.07
C ALA A 87 -12.35 3.19 -3.69
N GLY A 88 -11.57 3.32 -2.61
CA GLY A 88 -12.11 3.46 -1.26
C GLY A 88 -12.97 4.71 -1.11
N TRP A 89 -12.51 5.85 -1.64
CA TRP A 89 -13.28 7.10 -1.61
C TRP A 89 -14.56 7.02 -2.44
N LEU A 90 -14.47 6.46 -3.65
CA LEU A 90 -15.65 6.27 -4.50
C LEU A 90 -16.67 5.36 -3.80
N TYR A 91 -16.24 4.24 -3.24
CA TYR A 91 -17.14 3.27 -2.64
C TYR A 91 -17.75 3.75 -1.32
N HIS A 92 -16.94 4.17 -0.35
CA HIS A 92 -17.46 4.58 0.96
C HIS A 92 -17.98 6.02 0.97
N GLY A 93 -17.34 6.92 0.24
CA GLY A 93 -17.68 8.34 0.25
C GLY A 93 -18.84 8.68 -0.69
N VAL A 94 -18.79 8.21 -1.93
CA VAL A 94 -19.80 8.58 -2.96
C VAL A 94 -20.96 7.60 -2.99
N LEU A 95 -20.70 6.30 -2.80
CA LEU A 95 -21.72 5.25 -2.90
C LEU A 95 -22.28 4.79 -1.54
N ASP A 96 -21.79 5.33 -0.42
CA ASP A 96 -22.12 4.92 0.95
C ASP A 96 -22.04 3.39 1.16
N GLY A 97 -21.08 2.77 0.47
CA GLY A 97 -20.78 1.35 0.58
C GLY A 97 -20.16 1.01 1.93
N ARG A 98 -20.51 -0.15 2.50
CA ARG A 98 -20.03 -0.58 3.83
C ARG A 98 -19.62 -2.05 3.90
N ALA A 99 -19.53 -2.73 2.77
CA ALA A 99 -19.23 -4.16 2.77
C ALA A 99 -17.74 -4.42 3.00
N LEU A 100 -17.39 -5.07 4.11
CA LEU A 100 -16.02 -5.53 4.41
C LEU A 100 -15.39 -6.33 3.25
N LEU A 101 -16.20 -7.10 2.52
CA LEU A 101 -15.72 -7.88 1.38
C LEU A 101 -15.11 -6.99 0.29
N PHE A 102 -15.65 -5.79 0.09
CA PHE A 102 -15.09 -4.83 -0.87
C PHE A 102 -13.67 -4.43 -0.47
N ASP A 103 -13.45 -4.08 0.79
CA ASP A 103 -12.14 -3.66 1.31
C ASP A 103 -11.10 -4.77 1.20
N VAL A 104 -11.48 -6.00 1.57
CA VAL A 104 -10.61 -7.17 1.46
C VAL A 104 -10.23 -7.42 -0.01
N VAL A 105 -11.20 -7.40 -0.92
CA VAL A 105 -10.94 -7.61 -2.35
C VAL A 105 -10.06 -6.49 -2.90
N LEU A 106 -10.37 -5.23 -2.62
CA LEU A 106 -9.59 -4.08 -3.04
C LEU A 106 -8.15 -4.17 -2.54
N TYR A 107 -7.96 -4.50 -1.25
CA TYR A 107 -6.65 -4.69 -0.65
C TYR A 107 -5.83 -5.76 -1.37
N VAL A 108 -6.39 -6.97 -1.58
CA VAL A 108 -5.69 -8.05 -2.28
C VAL A 108 -5.34 -7.66 -3.72
N LEU A 109 -6.24 -6.96 -4.43
CA LEU A 109 -5.97 -6.46 -5.78
C LEU A 109 -4.82 -5.44 -5.79
N CYS A 110 -4.81 -4.48 -4.86
CA CYS A 110 -3.71 -3.52 -4.72
C CYS A 110 -2.38 -4.21 -4.38
N MET A 111 -2.38 -5.22 -3.52
CA MET A 111 -1.20 -6.06 -3.27
C MET A 111 -0.74 -6.77 -4.55
N GLY A 112 -1.67 -7.26 -5.36
CA GLY A 112 -1.38 -7.84 -6.68
C GLY A 112 -0.69 -6.84 -7.62
N VAL A 113 -1.19 -5.60 -7.68
CA VAL A 113 -0.56 -4.51 -8.45
C VAL A 113 0.88 -4.29 -7.98
N CYS A 114 1.13 -4.17 -6.67
CA CYS A 114 2.47 -3.92 -6.14
C CYS A 114 3.51 -4.99 -6.54
N PHE A 115 3.13 -6.27 -6.50
CA PHE A 115 4.08 -7.37 -6.65
C PHE A 115 4.12 -7.99 -8.05
N LEU A 116 3.02 -7.96 -8.80
CA LEU A 116 2.90 -8.65 -10.09
C LEU A 116 3.07 -7.70 -11.28
N LEU A 117 2.59 -6.46 -11.20
CA LEU A 117 2.72 -5.48 -12.28
C LEU A 117 4.18 -5.20 -12.69
N PRO A 118 5.17 -5.12 -11.77
CA PRO A 118 6.56 -4.87 -12.14
C PRO A 118 7.13 -5.87 -13.16
N ALA A 119 6.63 -7.11 -13.21
CA ALA A 119 7.04 -8.11 -14.19
C ALA A 119 6.78 -7.70 -15.65
N PHE A 120 5.83 -6.80 -15.87
CA PHE A 120 5.39 -6.30 -17.17
C PHE A 120 5.99 -4.92 -17.50
N LEU A 121 6.49 -4.20 -16.50
CA LEU A 121 7.08 -2.86 -16.63
C LEU A 121 8.59 -2.96 -16.89
N ARG A 122 8.96 -3.28 -18.13
CA ARG A 122 10.36 -3.43 -18.57
C ARG A 122 10.80 -2.23 -19.43
N GLY A 123 12.12 -2.08 -19.60
CA GLY A 123 12.72 -1.04 -20.42
C GLY A 123 13.55 -0.02 -19.62
N SER A 124 14.36 0.77 -20.32
CA SER A 124 15.28 1.73 -19.69
C SER A 124 14.55 2.85 -18.94
N PHE A 125 13.33 3.20 -19.38
CA PHE A 125 12.48 4.21 -18.74
C PHE A 125 12.37 4.03 -17.22
N TRP A 126 12.08 2.83 -16.74
CA TRP A 126 11.87 2.57 -15.31
C TRP A 126 13.15 2.71 -14.50
N ARG A 127 14.29 2.36 -15.10
CA ARG A 127 15.61 2.53 -14.49
C ARG A 127 16.00 4.00 -14.43
N GLU A 128 15.84 4.72 -15.54
CA GLU A 128 16.17 6.15 -15.65
C GLU A 128 15.31 7.00 -14.72
N LYS A 129 14.02 6.67 -14.57
CA LYS A 129 13.07 7.37 -13.69
C LYS A 129 13.01 6.80 -12.28
N ALA A 130 13.87 5.83 -11.91
CA ALA A 130 13.81 5.19 -10.59
C ALA A 130 13.90 6.19 -9.44
N ARG A 131 14.77 7.20 -9.55
CA ARG A 131 14.92 8.25 -8.51
C ARG A 131 13.64 9.06 -8.30
N LEU A 132 12.95 9.42 -9.38
CA LEU A 132 11.68 10.14 -9.32
C LEU A 132 10.63 9.31 -8.57
N TRP A 133 10.42 8.07 -9.00
CA TRP A 133 9.41 7.21 -8.39
C TRP A 133 9.73 6.89 -6.92
N CYS A 134 11.00 6.66 -6.58
CA CYS A 134 11.41 6.47 -5.18
C CYS A 134 11.23 7.73 -4.34
N GLY A 135 11.52 8.90 -4.89
CA GLY A 135 11.29 10.19 -4.21
C GLY A 135 9.81 10.40 -3.90
N LEU A 136 8.93 10.03 -4.83
CA LEU A 136 7.48 10.10 -4.62
C LEU A 136 6.98 9.08 -3.57
N VAL A 137 7.53 7.85 -3.57
CA VAL A 137 7.24 6.86 -2.51
C VAL A 137 7.69 7.38 -1.14
N LEU A 138 8.90 7.96 -1.06
CA LEU A 138 9.41 8.54 0.18
C LEU A 138 8.53 9.70 0.65
N ALA A 139 8.11 10.58 -0.26
CA ALA A 139 7.18 11.66 0.05
C ALA A 139 5.85 11.11 0.59
N LEU A 140 5.28 10.08 -0.04
CA LEU A 140 4.07 9.42 0.44
C LEU A 140 4.26 8.86 1.87
N MET A 141 5.37 8.15 2.13
CA MET A 141 5.66 7.60 3.45
C MET A 141 5.79 8.69 4.52
N VAL A 142 6.45 9.81 4.19
CA VAL A 142 6.54 10.97 5.09
C VAL A 142 5.15 11.56 5.35
N LEU A 143 4.32 11.73 4.32
CA LEU A 143 2.96 12.24 4.48
C LEU A 143 2.09 11.29 5.32
N MET A 144 2.21 9.97 5.15
CA MET A 144 1.50 8.98 5.97
C MET A 144 1.84 9.16 7.45
N VAL A 145 3.13 9.34 7.76
CA VAL A 145 3.62 9.60 9.13
C VAL A 145 3.08 10.93 9.64
N VAL A 146 3.29 12.03 8.92
CA VAL A 146 2.86 13.38 9.35
C VAL A 146 1.35 13.45 9.57
N PHE A 147 0.55 12.95 8.61
CA PHE A 147 -0.91 13.02 8.69
C PHE A 147 -1.53 12.02 9.67
N THR A 148 -0.75 11.12 10.25
CA THR A 148 -1.21 10.33 11.41
C THR A 148 -1.52 11.24 12.61
N TRP A 149 -0.71 12.30 12.82
CA TRP A 149 -0.90 13.24 13.94
C TRP A 149 -1.48 14.59 13.52
N LEU A 150 -1.32 14.96 12.26
CA LEU A 150 -1.83 16.20 11.69
C LEU A 150 -2.73 15.90 10.48
N PRO A 151 -3.83 15.13 10.66
CA PRO A 151 -4.72 14.81 9.55
C PRO A 151 -5.40 16.08 9.02
N PRO A 152 -5.38 16.32 7.71
CA PRO A 152 -6.20 17.35 7.08
C PRO A 152 -7.68 17.09 7.31
N ASP A 153 -8.49 18.16 7.36
CA ASP A 153 -9.95 18.04 7.34
C ASP A 153 -10.43 17.73 5.92
N ALA A 154 -10.34 16.46 5.53
CA ALA A 154 -10.76 15.96 4.23
C ALA A 154 -11.27 14.52 4.32
N ALA A 155 -12.17 14.15 3.41
CA ALA A 155 -12.91 12.88 3.45
C ALA A 155 -12.04 11.62 3.56
N LEU A 156 -10.81 11.63 3.02
CA LEU A 156 -9.90 10.47 3.09
C LEU A 156 -9.37 10.19 4.51
N PHE A 157 -9.41 11.19 5.40
CA PHE A 157 -8.87 11.12 6.76
C PHE A 157 -9.95 10.92 7.82
N HIS A 158 -11.23 11.00 7.43
CA HIS A 158 -12.34 10.79 8.35
C HIS A 158 -12.50 9.29 8.63
N GLU A 159 -12.80 8.97 9.89
CA GLU A 159 -13.05 7.59 10.32
C GLU A 159 -14.33 7.07 9.65
N LEU A 160 -14.23 5.90 9.01
CA LEU A 160 -15.39 5.25 8.42
C LEU A 160 -16.32 4.74 9.52
N PRO A 161 -17.66 4.87 9.36
CA PRO A 161 -18.61 4.31 10.31
C PRO A 161 -18.37 2.79 10.46
N LYS A 162 -18.26 2.32 11.71
CA LYS A 162 -18.23 0.88 11.98
C LYS A 162 -19.56 0.29 11.53
N THR A 163 -19.52 -0.83 10.81
CA THR A 163 -20.73 -1.60 10.52
C THR A 163 -21.25 -2.17 11.84
N ASP A 164 -22.46 -1.76 12.23
CA ASP A 164 -23.21 -2.33 13.35
C ASP A 164 -23.49 -3.84 13.16
#